data_AF-A0A2V6K3C5-F1
#
_entry.id   AF-A0A2V6K3C5-F1
#
_cell.length_a   1.000
_cell.length_b   1.000
_cell.length_c   1.000
_cell.angle_alpha   90.00
_cell.angle_beta   90.00
_cell.angle_gamma   90.00
#
_symmetry.space_group_name_H-M   'P 1'
#
loop_
_entity.id
_entity.type
_entity.pdbx_description
1 polymer ?
#
loop_
_entity_poly.entity_id
_entity_poly.type
_entity_poly.pdbx_seq_one_letter_code
_entity_poly.pdbx_strand_id
1 'polypeptide(L)' 'MTTQLLNEAAQVIPNQQLLINVVSKRVRQLGLGHRPLVETTPRMSLTDIALKEIIAGKLAYEALEGSSDGA' A
#
# COMPACT_ATOMS: atom_id res chain seq x y z
N MET A 1 4.02 2.76 16.67
CA MET A 1 4.65 3.38 15.48
C MET A 1 3.92 3.11 14.16
N THR A 2 3.01 2.13 14.06
CA THR A 2 2.28 1.86 12.80
C THR A 2 1.07 2.78 12.55
N THR A 3 0.49 3.37 13.60
CA THR A 3 -0.74 4.17 13.53
C THR A 3 -0.60 5.45 12.70
N GLN A 4 0.57 6.10 12.75
CA GLN A 4 0.81 7.34 12.00
C GLN A 4 0.89 7.08 10.49
N LEU A 5 1.68 6.08 10.07
CA LEU A 5 1.77 5.68 8.66
C LEU A 5 0.42 5.22 8.10
N LEU A 6 -0.40 4.56 8.94
CA LEU A 6 -1.75 4.15 8.52
C LEU A 6 -2.66 5.37 8.26
N ASN A 7 -2.62 6.37 9.12
CA ASN A 7 -3.40 7.60 8.95
C ASN A 7 -2.96 8.38 7.71
N GLU A 8 -1.66 8.48 7.46
CA GLU A 8 -1.12 9.14 6.26
C GLU A 8 -1.48 8.36 4.99
N ALA A 9 -1.35 7.03 5.00
CA ALA A 9 -1.76 6.20 3.86
C ALA A 9 -3.26 6.27 3.58
N ALA A 10 -4.09 6.44 4.62
CA ALA A 10 -5.53 6.65 4.48
C ALA A 10 -5.90 7.99 3.84
N GLN A 11 -5.01 8.99 3.86
CA GLN A 11 -5.21 10.23 3.08
C GLN A 11 -4.96 10.01 1.58
N VAL A 12 -4.10 9.05 1.22
CA VAL A 12 -3.81 8.68 -0.18
C VAL A 12 -4.85 7.70 -0.72
N ILE A 13 -5.23 6.71 0.09
CA ILE A 13 -6.26 5.72 -0.23
C ILE A 13 -7.38 5.81 0.83
N PRO A 14 -8.41 6.65 0.60
CA PRO A 14 -9.50 6.85 1.56
C PRO A 14 -10.36 5.61 1.77
N ASN A 15 -10.44 4.73 0.77
CA ASN A 15 -11.15 3.46 0.88
C ASN A 15 -10.33 2.47 1.73
N GLN A 16 -10.78 2.25 2.97
CA GLN A 16 -10.08 1.39 3.92
C GLN A 16 -9.96 -0.06 3.45
N GLN A 17 -10.97 -0.61 2.78
CA GLN A 17 -10.92 -1.97 2.24
C GLN A 17 -9.87 -2.09 1.15
N LEU A 18 -9.79 -1.09 0.26
CA LEU A 18 -8.77 -1.02 -0.78
C LEU A 18 -7.38 -0.87 -0.17
N LEU A 19 -7.21 0.00 0.82
CA LEU A 19 -5.94 0.20 1.52
C LEU A 19 -5.42 -1.11 2.12
N ILE A 20 -6.27 -1.85 2.84
CA ILE A 20 -5.91 -3.16 3.43
C ILE A 20 -5.49 -4.14 2.34
N ASN A 21 -6.22 -4.20 1.22
CA ASN A 21 -5.92 -5.09 0.10
C ASN A 21 -4.58 -4.74 -0.56
N VAL A 22 -4.31 -3.46 -0.82
CA VAL A 22 -3.06 -2.98 -1.43
C VAL A 22 -1.88 -3.28 -0.52
N VAL A 23 -1.98 -2.94 0.78
CA VAL A 23 -0.94 -3.24 1.76
C VAL A 23 -0.67 -4.74 1.84
N SER A 24 -1.72 -5.57 1.94
CA SER A 24 -1.57 -7.02 2.06
C SER A 24 -0.89 -7.64 0.84
N LYS A 25 -1.31 -7.24 -0.37
CA LYS A 25 -0.69 -7.68 -1.62
C LYS A 25 0.77 -7.25 -1.68
N ARG A 26 1.07 -6.00 -1.30
CA ARG A 26 2.43 -5.49 -1.37
C ARG A 26 3.37 -6.14 -0.36
N VAL A 27 2.92 -6.33 0.88
CA VAL A 27 3.69 -7.05 1.91
C VAL A 27 4.06 -8.44 1.42
N ARG A 28 3.12 -9.16 0.78
CA ARG A 28 3.40 -10.47 0.19
C ARG A 28 4.47 -10.41 -0.91
N GLN A 29 4.40 -9.42 -1.81
CA GLN A 29 5.44 -9.24 -2.85
C GLN A 29 6.81 -8.97 -2.24
N LEU A 30 6.89 -8.09 -1.23
CA LEU A 30 8.14 -7.81 -0.54
C LEU A 30 8.70 -9.06 0.16
N GLY A 31 7.83 -9.87 0.77
CA GLY A 31 8.20 -11.15 1.37
C GLY A 31 8.71 -12.19 0.36
N LEU A 32 8.30 -12.07 -0.90
CA LEU A 32 8.82 -12.88 -2.03
C LEU A 32 10.14 -12.33 -2.60
N GLY A 33 10.70 -11.26 -2.03
CA GLY A 33 11.97 -10.66 -2.45
C GLY A 33 11.83 -9.56 -3.51
N HIS A 34 10.62 -9.07 -3.79
CA HIS A 34 10.47 -7.91 -4.66
C HIS A 34 11.17 -6.68 -4.08
N ARG A 35 11.79 -5.89 -4.96
CA ARG A 35 12.51 -4.68 -4.54
C ARG A 35 11.54 -3.62 -3.99
N PRO A 36 11.85 -3.02 -2.83
CA PRO A 36 11.18 -1.81 -2.35
C PRO A 36 11.33 -0.64 -3.32
N LEU A 37 10.31 0.20 -3.42
CA LEU A 37 10.26 1.43 -4.24
C LEU A 37 10.69 2.68 -3.44
N VAL A 38 10.80 2.53 -2.12
CA VAL A 38 11.28 3.55 -1.18
C VAL A 38 12.54 3.06 -0.48
N GLU A 39 13.28 3.99 0.10
CA GLU A 39 14.43 3.65 0.94
C GLU A 39 13.97 2.89 2.18
N THR A 40 14.64 1.77 2.44
CA THR A 40 14.35 0.90 3.57
C THR A 40 15.49 0.96 4.58
N THR A 41 15.14 0.78 5.86
CA THR A 41 16.14 0.64 6.93
C THR A 41 16.04 -0.76 7.52
N PRO A 42 17.11 -1.33 8.09
CA PRO A 42 17.10 -2.70 8.62
C PRO A 42 16.06 -2.96 9.72
N ARG A 43 15.57 -1.90 10.37
CA ARG A 43 14.54 -1.98 11.43
C ARG A 43 13.10 -1.87 10.92
N MET A 44 12.92 -1.66 9.61
CA MET A 44 11.63 -1.37 9.02
C MET A 44 10.88 -2.67 8.69
N SER A 45 9.62 -2.78 9.13
CA SER A 45 8.80 -3.93 8.77
C SER A 45 8.33 -3.84 7.31
N LEU A 46 7.98 -4.97 6.70
CA LEU A 46 7.42 -4.99 5.35
C LEU A 46 6.14 -4.16 5.25
N THR A 47 5.34 -4.15 6.32
CA THR A 47 4.13 -3.34 6.42
C THR A 47 4.45 -1.85 6.39
N ASP A 48 5.46 -1.42 7.15
CA ASP A 48 5.88 -0.02 7.14
C ASP A 48 6.39 0.38 5.75
N ILE A 49 7.13 -0.51 5.07
CA ILE A 49 7.64 -0.28 3.71
C ILE A 49 6.47 -0.09 2.74
N ALA A 50 5.50 -1.02 2.75
CA ALA A 50 4.32 -0.93 1.91
C ALA A 50 3.51 0.35 2.17
N LEU A 51 3.31 0.72 3.44
CA LEU A 51 2.62 1.97 3.81
C LEU A 51 3.38 3.20 3.30
N LYS A 52 4.71 3.24 3.44
CA LYS A 52 5.52 4.35 2.91
C LYS A 52 5.48 4.44 1.38
N GLU A 53 5.45 3.31 0.67
CA GLU A 53 5.31 3.30 -0.79
C GLU A 53 3.95 3.86 -1.23
N ILE A 54 2.89 3.58 -0.47
CA ILE A 54 1.55 4.17 -0.68
C ILE A 54 1.58 5.67 -0.43
N ILE A 55 2.12 6.10 0.72
CA ILE A 55 2.24 7.53 1.08
C ILE A 55 3.05 8.30 0.02
N ALA A 56 4.11 7.68 -0.50
CA ALA A 56 4.95 8.28 -1.55
C ALA A 56 4.31 8.24 -2.95
N GLY A 57 3.12 7.64 -3.12
CA GLY A 57 2.44 7.52 -4.42
C GLY A 57 3.20 6.65 -5.43
N LYS A 58 4.10 5.78 -4.97
CA LYS A 58 4.95 4.94 -5.85
C LYS A 58 4.29 3.61 -6.23
N LEU A 59 3.24 3.23 -5.51
CA LEU A 59 2.46 2.03 -5.79
C LEU A 59 1.33 2.34 -6.77
N ALA A 60 1.39 1.72 -7.95
CA ALA A 60 0.24 1.64 -8.82
C ALA A 60 -0.74 0.60 -8.26
N TYR A 61 -1.99 1.00 -8.05
CA TYR A 61 -3.10 0.12 -7.74
C TYR A 61 -4.27 0.45 -8.65
N GLU A 62 -4.89 -0.57 -9.23
CA GLU A 62 -6.18 -0.40 -9.86
C GLU A 62 -7.24 -0.56 -8.76
N ALA A 63 -7.99 0.51 -8.51
CA ALA A 63 -9.32 0.33 -7.97
C ALA A 63 -10.07 -0.45 -9.04
N LEU A 64 -10.54 -1.65 -8.71
CA LEU A 64 -11.62 -2.27 -9.48
C LEU A 64 -12.83 -1.35 -9.27
N GLU A 65 -12.89 -0.25 -10.01
CA GLU A 65 -14.11 0.51 -10.16
C GLU A 65 -15.09 -0.49 -10.77
N GLY A 66 -16.07 -0.88 -9.96
CA GLY A 66 -17.08 -1.83 -10.38
C GLY A 66 -17.61 -1.39 -11.73
N SER A 67 -17.63 -2.30 -12.68
CA SER A 67 -18.25 -2.11 -13.98
C SER A 67 -19.66 -1.56 -13.78
N SER A 68 -19.81 -0.24 -13.91
CA SER A 68 -21.05 0.45 -14.18
C SER A 68 -20.97 1.02 -15.60
N ASP A 69 -20.63 0.15 -16.56
CA ASP A 69 -21.02 0.38 -17.94
C ASP A 69 -22.26 -0.50 -18.15
N GLY A 70 -23.42 0.18 -18.12
CA GLY A 70 -24.67 -0.44 -18.50
C GLY A 70 -24.64 -0.80 -19.98
N ALA A 71 -25.03 -2.04 -20.29
CA ALA A 71 -25.49 -2.45 -21.61
C ALA A 71 -26.58 -3.50 -21.42
#